data_AF-A0A8T7GIY1-F1
#
_entry.id   AF-A0A8T7GIY1-F1
#
_cell.length_a   1.000
_cell.length_b   1.000
_cell.length_c   1.000
_cell.angle_alpha   90.00
_cell.angle_beta   90.00
_cell.angle_gamma   90.00
#
_symmetry.space_group_name_H-M   'P 1'
#
loop_
_entity.id
_entity.type
_entity.pdbx_description
1 polymer ?
#
loop_
_entity_poly.entity_id
_entity_poly.type
_entity_poly.pdbx_seq_one_letter_code
_entity_poly.pdbx_strand_id
1 'polypeptide(L)' 'DLYVYLSTDMDASEYVSLGRLKANSGNQNYEIPDGADLSKYDTVLIWCQQFSVLFGSAKLASA' A
#
# COMPACT_ATOMS: atom_id res chain seq x y z
N ASP A 1 8.03 6.56 9.96
CA ASP A 1 7.00 5.50 10.02
C ASP A 1 6.61 5.08 8.62
N LEU A 2 6.89 3.83 8.26
CA LEU A 2 6.49 3.26 6.96
C LEU A 2 5.18 2.50 7.09
N TYR A 3 4.29 2.70 6.13
CA TYR A 3 2.99 2.04 6.04
C TYR A 3 2.81 1.40 4.67
N VAL A 4 1.94 0.40 4.61
CA VAL A 4 1.54 -0.27 3.38
C VAL A 4 0.15 0.22 2.99
N TYR A 5 0.06 0.82 1.82
CA TYR A 5 -1.18 1.37 1.27
C TYR A 5 -1.56 0.63 0.00
N LEU A 6 -2.86 0.44 -0.22
CA LEU A 6 -3.43 0.23 -1.54
C LEU A 6 -3.82 1.59 -2.10
N SER A 7 -3.39 1.93 -3.30
CA SER A 7 -3.51 3.27 -3.88
C SER A 7 -3.92 3.21 -5.35
N THR A 8 -4.56 4.26 -5.81
CA THR A 8 -4.88 4.48 -7.24
C THR A 8 -3.75 5.14 -8.02
N ASP A 9 -2.84 5.80 -7.30
CA ASP A 9 -1.74 6.61 -7.85
C ASP A 9 -0.48 6.47 -6.99
N MET A 10 0.65 7.04 -7.43
CA MET A 10 1.94 6.96 -6.73
C MET A 10 2.11 8.01 -5.62
N ASP A 11 1.24 9.01 -5.58
CA ASP A 11 1.30 10.13 -4.64
C ASP A 11 0.49 9.88 -3.37
N ALA A 12 -0.15 8.70 -3.27
CA ALA A 12 -1.10 8.36 -2.21
C ALA A 12 -2.22 9.43 -2.10
N SER A 13 -2.73 9.88 -3.25
CA SER A 13 -3.83 10.86 -3.29
C SER A 13 -5.15 10.22 -2.85
N GLU A 14 -5.39 8.98 -3.29
CA GLU A 14 -6.50 8.16 -2.83
C GLU A 14 -6.01 6.76 -2.47
N TYR A 15 -6.13 6.39 -1.19
CA TYR A 15 -5.56 5.15 -0.68
C TYR A 15 -6.36 4.52 0.47
N VAL A 16 -6.16 3.21 0.62
CA VAL A 16 -6.59 2.40 1.76
C VAL A 16 -5.35 1.97 2.52
N SER A 17 -5.26 2.34 3.80
CA SER A 17 -4.15 1.93 4.65
C SER A 17 -4.34 0.49 5.15
N LEU A 18 -3.38 -0.38 4.84
CA LEU A 18 -3.31 -1.75 5.35
C LEU A 18 -2.56 -1.85 6.69
N GLY A 19 -1.97 -0.75 7.14
CA GLY A 19 -1.24 -0.65 8.41
C GLY A 19 0.26 -0.46 8.23
N ARG A 20 0.99 -0.55 9.35
CA ARG A 20 2.45 -0.31 9.39
C ARG A 20 3.21 -1.41 8.65
N LEU A 21 4.32 -1.04 8.03
CA LEU A 21 5.29 -2.01 7.50
C LEU A 21 5.80 -2.88 8.65
N LYS A 22 5.63 -4.21 8.55
CA LYS A 22 5.93 -5.14 9.65
C LYS A 22 7.42 -5.49 9.69
N ALA A 23 8.03 -5.65 8.52
CA ALA A 23 9.45 -5.95 8.34
C ALA A 23 9.98 -5.37 7.02
N ASN A 24 11.29 -5.25 6.88
CA ASN A 24 11.97 -4.79 5.66
C ASN A 24 12.34 -5.93 4.70
N SER A 25 12.04 -7.18 5.05
CA SER A 25 12.44 -8.37 4.30
C SER A 25 11.52 -9.55 4.62
N GLY A 26 11.42 -10.49 3.67
CA GLY A 26 10.53 -11.64 3.76
C GLY A 26 9.10 -11.35 3.33
N ASN A 27 8.25 -12.38 3.45
CA ASN A 27 6.85 -12.29 3.09
C ASN A 27 6.05 -11.59 4.19
N GLN A 28 5.15 -10.70 3.79
CA GLN A 28 4.28 -9.97 4.69
C GLN A 28 2.85 -10.09 4.21
N ASN A 29 1.96 -10.43 5.14
CA ASN A 29 0.54 -10.55 4.87
C ASN A 29 -0.21 -9.44 5.58
N TYR A 30 -1.15 -8.84 4.87
CA TYR A 30 -1.99 -7.75 5.33
C TYR A 30 -3.45 -8.13 5.09
N GLU A 31 -4.30 -7.78 6.05
CA GLU A 31 -5.73 -7.95 5.89
C GLU A 31 -6.26 -6.84 4.98
N ILE A 32 -7.05 -7.21 3.98
CA ILE A 32 -7.69 -6.26 3.09
C ILE A 32 -9.03 -5.88 3.73
N PRO A 33 -9.30 -4.58 3.98
CA PRO A 33 -10.56 -4.15 4.55
C PRO A 33 -11.75 -4.56 3.67
N ASP A 34 -12.86 -4.91 4.32
CA ASP A 34 -14.12 -5.22 3.64
C ASP A 34 -14.56 -4.03 2.79
N GLY A 35 -14.85 -4.27 1.50
CA GLY A 35 -15.23 -3.24 0.53
C GLY A 35 -14.09 -2.51 -0.18
N ALA A 36 -12.82 -2.88 0.05
CA ALA A 36 -11.72 -2.37 -0.76
C ALA A 36 -11.79 -2.95 -2.19
N ASP A 37 -11.98 -2.07 -3.18
CA ASP A 37 -12.02 -2.47 -4.59
C ASP A 37 -10.59 -2.58 -5.17
N LEU A 38 -10.10 -3.82 -5.28
CA LEU A 38 -8.77 -4.11 -5.83
C LEU A 38 -8.67 -3.84 -7.34
N SER A 39 -9.79 -3.64 -8.04
CA SER A 39 -9.80 -3.18 -9.44
C SER A 39 -9.52 -1.68 -9.54
N LYS A 40 -9.87 -0.93 -8.48
CA LYS A 40 -9.62 0.51 -8.37
C LYS A 40 -8.24 0.76 -7.78
N TYR A 41 -7.93 0.14 -6.63
CA TYR A 41 -6.65 0.27 -5.95
C TYR A 41 -5.65 -0.77 -6.45
N ASP A 42 -5.18 -0.62 -7.69
CA ASP A 42 -4.32 -1.61 -8.36
C ASP A 42 -2.85 -1.54 -7.94
N THR A 43 -2.46 -0.58 -7.10
CA THR A 43 -1.07 -0.35 -6.74
C THR A 43 -0.86 -0.42 -5.23
N VAL A 44 0.13 -1.21 -4.79
CA VAL A 44 0.62 -1.22 -3.42
C VAL A 44 1.73 -0.18 -3.28
N LEU A 45 1.65 0.69 -2.28
CA LEU A 45 2.70 1.64 -1.92
C LEU A 45 3.27 1.32 -0.53
N ILE A 46 4.58 1.42 -0.39
CA ILE A 46 5.24 1.62 0.90
C ILE A 46 5.41 3.12 1.06
N TRP A 47 4.63 3.72 1.96
CA TRP A 47 4.57 5.16 2.17
C TRP A 47 5.24 5.57 3.47
N CYS A 48 6.09 6.59 3.43
CA CYS A 48 6.62 7.20 4.64
C CYS A 48 5.72 8.32 5.11
N GLN A 49 4.83 8.02 6.05
CA GLN A 49 3.80 8.97 6.52
C GLN A 49 4.40 10.23 7.16
N GLN A 50 5.57 10.12 7.81
CA GLN A 50 6.19 11.27 8.47
C GLN A 50 6.69 12.35 7.51
N PHE A 51 7.14 11.94 6.32
CA PHE A 51 7.75 12.85 5.35
C PHE A 51 6.88 13.01 4.09
N SER A 52 5.73 12.34 4.01
CA SER A 52 4.84 12.32 2.85
C SER A 52 5.58 11.98 1.55
N VAL A 53 6.38 10.91 1.59
CA VAL A 53 7.14 10.44 0.43
C VAL A 53 6.91 8.96 0.15
N LEU A 54 6.93 8.61 -1.14
CA LEU A 54 6.91 7.23 -1.61
C LEU A 54 8.26 6.56 -1.36
N PHE A 55 8.25 5.43 -0.66
CA PHE A 55 9.45 4.62 -0.42
C PHE A 55 9.60 3.48 -1.42
N GLY A 56 8.49 2.90 -1.88
CA GLY A 56 8.47 1.85 -2.88
C GLY A 56 7.06 1.58 -3.37
N SER A 57 6.92 0.99 -4.56
CA SER A 57 5.62 0.64 -5.12
C SER A 57 5.67 -0.67 -5.89
N ALA A 58 4.52 -1.33 -5.99
CA ALA A 58 4.32 -2.51 -6.82
C ALA A 58 2.88 -2.55 -7.33
N LYS A 59 2.68 -2.88 -8.60
CA LYS A 59 1.33 -3.18 -9.12
C LYS A 59 0.87 -4.54 -8.61
N LEU A 60 -0.41 -4.63 -8.27
CA LEU A 60 -1.07 -5.90 -8.05
C LEU A 60 -1.10 -6.65 -9.38
N ALA A 61 -0.52 -7.85 -9.39
CA ALA A 61 -0.69 -8.73 -10.52
C ALA A 61 -2.15 -9.22 -10.54
N SER A 62 -2.81 -9.14 -11.70
CA SER A 62 -4.05 -9.89 -11.89
C SER A 62 -3.74 -11.38 -11.75
N ALA A 63 -4.53 -12.07 -10.94
CA ALA A 63 -4.44 -13.52 -10.77
C ALA A 63 -4.78 -14.26 -12.06
#